data_AF-A0A7J7V3S3-F1
#
_entry.id   AF-A0A7J7V3S3-F1
#
_cell.length_a   1.000
_cell.length_b   1.000
_cell.length_c   1.000
_cell.angle_alpha   90.00
_cell.angle_beta   90.00
_cell.angle_gamma   90.00
#
_symmetry.space_group_name_H-M   'P 1'
#
loop_
_entity.id
_entity.type
_entity.pdbx_description
1 polymer ?
#
loop_
_entity_poly.entity_id
_entity_poly.type
_entity_poly.pdbx_seq_one_letter_code
_entity_poly.pdbx_strand_id
1 'polypeptide(L)'
;MQRQRNRTKLSMEDIQFRTTLLRSLKNCLEAADKLNEILNKSNETLDVMIKNQLEIKHTRTEITNIIQTPNSRPEERKNQGKDLKCEEAKNTQPEKQNEKRIRKYEDSVRSLWDSFKHTNIRIIGVPEDEREQDIENLFEEIMTENFPYLVKEIDLQVQEARRTPNKRNPKTTTPRHIIIKMPRAKDKERLLRAARERNSVTYKGIPIRL
;
A
#
# COMPACT_ATOMS: atom_id res chain seq x y z
N MET A 1 -16.08 38.51 58.64
CA MET A 1 -15.74 38.44 57.20
C MET A 1 -15.09 37.09 56.89
N GLN A 2 -15.86 36.08 56.49
CA GLN A 2 -15.32 34.79 56.03
C GLN A 2 -15.48 34.72 54.51
N ARG A 3 -14.35 34.73 53.80
CA ARG A 3 -14.27 34.54 52.35
C ARG A 3 -14.65 33.08 52.03
N GLN A 4 -15.88 32.85 51.58
CA GLN A 4 -16.26 31.60 50.93
C GLN A 4 -15.47 31.48 49.62
N ARG A 5 -14.51 30.56 49.59
CA ARG A 5 -13.90 30.09 48.33
C ARG A 5 -14.95 29.23 47.62
N ASN A 6 -15.67 29.84 46.68
CA ASN A 6 -16.53 29.11 45.75
C ASN A 6 -15.68 28.18 44.90
N ARG A 7 -15.62 26.89 45.28
CA ARG A 7 -15.18 25.83 44.38
C ARG A 7 -16.31 25.60 43.38
N THR A 8 -16.13 26.08 42.15
CA THR A 8 -17.00 25.75 41.03
C THR A 8 -17.02 24.23 40.85
N LYS A 9 -18.17 23.60 41.13
CA LYS A 9 -18.42 22.21 40.74
C LYS A 9 -18.48 22.20 39.21
N LEU A 10 -17.48 21.59 38.56
CA LEU A 10 -17.50 21.39 37.12
C LEU A 10 -18.67 20.47 36.74
N SER A 11 -19.37 20.81 35.66
CA SER A 11 -20.38 19.94 35.06
C SER A 11 -19.75 18.61 34.63
N MET A 12 -20.53 17.52 34.68
CA MET A 12 -20.07 16.20 34.23
C MET A 12 -19.66 16.22 32.76
N GLU A 13 -20.31 17.06 31.95
CA GLU A 13 -20.00 17.27 30.54
C GLU A 13 -18.64 17.97 30.33
N ASP A 14 -18.28 18.93 31.19
CA ASP A 14 -16.97 19.61 31.15
C ASP A 14 -15.82 18.65 31.48
N ILE A 15 -16.05 17.73 32.41
CA ILE A 15 -15.06 16.70 32.78
C ILE A 15 -14.88 15.72 31.62
N GLN A 16 -15.97 15.30 30.97
CA GLN A 16 -15.90 14.43 29.79
C GLN A 16 -15.21 15.11 28.61
N PHE A 17 -15.51 16.38 28.35
CA PHE A 17 -14.85 17.17 27.30
C PHE A 17 -13.35 17.31 27.58
N ARG A 18 -12.96 17.71 28.80
CA ARG A 18 -11.54 17.81 29.20
C ARG A 18 -10.81 16.47 29.11
N THR A 19 -11.46 15.38 29.51
CA THR A 19 -10.87 14.03 29.43
C THR A 19 -10.64 13.62 27.98
N THR A 20 -11.58 13.94 27.09
CA THR A 20 -11.47 13.67 25.65
C THR A 20 -10.37 14.51 25.02
N LEU A 21 -10.28 15.80 25.39
CA LEU A 21 -9.24 16.71 24.92
C LEU A 21 -7.84 16.22 25.35
N LEU A 22 -7.68 15.83 26.63
CA LEU A 22 -6.43 15.26 27.15
C LEU A 22 -6.04 13.97 26.43
N ARG A 23 -7.02 13.11 26.12
CA ARG A 23 -6.78 11.89 25.34
C ARG A 23 -6.31 12.20 23.92
N SER A 24 -6.93 13.17 23.25
CA SER A 24 -6.49 13.60 21.91
C SER A 24 -5.09 14.21 21.93
N LEU A 25 -4.76 15.03 22.93
CA LEU A 25 -3.43 15.63 23.09
C LEU A 25 -2.37 14.56 23.35
N LYS A 26 -2.67 13.56 24.18
CA LYS A 26 -1.77 12.42 24.42
C LYS A 26 -1.51 11.63 23.13
N ASN A 27 -2.55 11.36 22.34
CA ASN A 27 -2.41 10.67 21.06
C ASN A 27 -1.55 11.48 20.08
N CYS A 28 -1.69 12.81 20.05
CA CYS A 28 -0.85 13.69 19.23
C CYS A 28 0.62 13.64 19.68
N LEU A 29 0.89 13.61 20.99
CA LEU A 29 2.23 13.50 21.53
C LEU A 29 2.88 12.16 21.13
N GLU A 30 2.16 11.05 21.30
CA GLU A 30 2.64 9.72 20.90
C GLU A 30 2.89 9.62 19.37
N ALA A 31 2.10 10.31 18.55
CA ALA A 31 2.34 10.39 17.12
C ALA A 31 3.60 11.20 16.78
N ALA A 32 3.86 12.28 17.51
CA ALA A 32 5.07 13.09 17.33
C ALA A 32 6.34 12.29 17.69
N ASP A 33 6.30 11.51 18.76
CA ASP A 33 7.43 10.65 19.16
C ASP A 33 7.76 9.60 18.08
N LYS A 34 6.72 8.96 17.50
CA LYS A 34 6.90 8.01 16.39
C LYS A 34 7.48 8.68 15.15
N LEU A 35 7.04 9.90 14.82
CA LEU A 35 7.60 10.66 13.69
C LEU A 35 9.08 11.00 13.93
N ASN A 36 9.43 11.35 15.16
CA ASN A 36 10.81 11.65 15.53
C ASN A 36 11.71 10.40 15.44
N GLU A 37 11.20 9.24 15.84
CA GLU A 37 11.92 7.96 15.70
C GLU A 37 12.16 7.60 14.22
N ILE A 38 11.16 7.80 13.36
CA ILE A 38 11.28 7.61 11.90
C ILE A 38 12.31 8.57 11.32
N LEU A 39 12.29 9.84 11.74
CA LEU A 39 13.24 10.85 11.27
C LEU A 39 14.68 10.48 11.62
N ASN A 40 14.93 10.03 12.85
CA ASN A 40 16.26 9.59 13.28
C ASN A 40 16.76 8.39 12.47
N LYS A 41 15.91 7.37 12.24
CA LYS A 41 16.25 6.23 11.37
C LYS A 41 16.57 6.67 9.94
N SER A 42 15.82 7.64 9.41
CA SER A 42 16.09 8.20 8.09
C SER A 42 17.45 8.90 8.02
N ASN A 43 17.82 9.66 9.05
CA ASN A 43 19.12 10.33 9.13
C ASN A 43 20.28 9.33 9.17
N GLU A 44 20.16 8.25 9.96
CA GLU A 44 21.16 7.18 9.99
C GLU A 44 21.36 6.54 8.60
N THR A 45 20.28 6.31 7.86
CA THR A 45 20.38 5.77 6.49
C THR A 45 21.02 6.74 5.51
N LEU A 46 20.79 8.04 5.67
CA LEU A 46 21.42 9.08 4.86
C LEU A 46 22.93 9.14 5.11
N ASP A 47 23.38 9.03 6.36
CA ASP A 47 24.80 9.03 6.71
C ASP A 47 25.55 7.85 6.06
N VAL A 48 24.95 6.65 6.06
CA VAL A 48 25.51 5.48 5.36
C VAL A 48 25.57 5.73 3.85
N MET A 49 24.53 6.34 3.27
CA MET A 49 24.50 6.66 1.84
C MET A 49 25.56 7.68 1.45
N ILE A 50 25.79 8.71 2.28
CA ILE A 50 26.83 9.72 2.07
C ILE A 50 28.22 9.07 2.09
N LYS A 51 28.50 8.19 3.06
CA LYS A 51 29.77 7.44 3.13
C LYS A 51 30.01 6.61 1.87
N ASN A 52 29.02 5.82 1.46
CA ASN A 52 29.12 5.01 0.24
C ASN A 52 29.36 5.90 -1.00
N GLN A 53 28.71 7.06 -1.07
CA GLN A 53 28.89 7.98 -2.18
C GLN A 53 30.31 8.58 -2.22
N LEU A 54 30.93 8.83 -1.06
CA LEU A 54 32.31 9.30 -0.97
C LEU A 54 33.30 8.21 -1.44
N GLU A 55 33.09 6.96 -1.04
CA GLU A 55 33.92 5.82 -1.49
C GLU A 55 33.81 5.60 -3.01
N ILE A 56 32.59 5.68 -3.56
CA ILE A 56 32.37 5.60 -5.02
C ILE A 56 33.06 6.76 -5.74
N LYS A 57 33.03 7.98 -5.17
CA LYS A 57 33.74 9.13 -5.76
C LYS A 57 35.25 8.94 -5.74
N HIS A 58 35.80 8.40 -4.64
CA HIS A 58 37.22 8.11 -4.50
C HIS A 58 37.70 7.09 -5.54
N THR A 59 37.04 5.92 -5.62
CA THR A 59 37.35 4.87 -6.60
C THR A 59 37.19 5.38 -8.03
N ARG A 60 36.18 6.21 -8.32
CA ARG A 60 36.03 6.87 -9.63
C ARG A 60 37.22 7.77 -9.96
N THR A 61 37.71 8.57 -9.01
CA THR A 61 38.90 9.41 -9.23
C THR A 61 40.16 8.58 -9.44
N GLU A 62 40.32 7.47 -8.72
CA GLU A 62 41.44 6.54 -8.90
C GLU A 62 41.42 5.89 -10.30
N ILE A 63 40.26 5.37 -10.73
CA ILE A 63 40.08 4.82 -12.08
C ILE A 63 40.36 5.89 -13.15
N THR A 64 39.87 7.12 -12.95
CA THR A 64 40.09 8.23 -13.88
C THR A 64 41.58 8.57 -14.00
N ASN A 65 42.30 8.62 -12.88
CA ASN A 65 43.75 8.84 -12.86
C ASN A 65 44.49 7.71 -13.57
N ILE A 66 44.13 6.43 -13.33
CA ILE A 66 44.77 5.28 -14.00
C ILE A 66 44.60 5.36 -15.53
N ILE A 67 43.42 5.77 -16.01
CA ILE A 67 43.13 5.89 -17.44
C ILE A 67 43.85 7.10 -18.07
N GLN A 68 43.93 8.22 -17.34
CA GLN A 68 44.47 9.49 -17.86
C GLN A 68 45.99 9.63 -17.77
N THR A 69 46.69 8.79 -16.98
CA THR A 69 48.15 8.90 -16.79
C THR A 69 48.91 8.03 -17.82
N PRO A 70 49.58 8.60 -18.84
CA PRO A 70 50.20 7.81 -19.92
C PRO A 70 51.53 7.12 -19.51
N ASN A 71 52.10 7.49 -18.35
CA ASN A 71 53.50 7.22 -17.98
C ASN A 71 53.72 6.14 -16.90
N SER A 72 52.67 5.46 -16.39
CA SER A 72 52.84 4.38 -15.40
C SER A 72 53.21 3.05 -16.05
N ARG A 73 54.18 2.33 -15.46
CA ARG A 73 54.70 1.06 -16.00
C ARG A 73 53.57 0.02 -16.06
N PRO A 74 53.48 -0.80 -17.11
CA PRO A 74 52.38 -1.74 -17.32
C PRO A 74 52.20 -2.78 -16.19
N GLU A 75 53.24 -3.05 -15.39
CA GLU A 75 53.13 -3.92 -14.21
C GLU A 75 52.41 -3.27 -13.02
N GLU A 76 52.61 -1.98 -12.78
CA GLU A 76 51.93 -1.25 -11.69
C GLU A 76 50.42 -1.19 -11.95
N ARG A 77 50.03 -0.97 -13.21
CA ARG A 77 48.61 -1.03 -13.65
C ARG A 77 48.01 -2.43 -13.51
N LYS A 78 48.79 -3.49 -13.74
CA LYS A 78 48.34 -4.88 -13.54
C LYS A 78 48.12 -5.20 -12.07
N ASN A 79 48.98 -4.71 -11.17
CA ASN A 79 48.82 -4.94 -9.74
C ASN A 79 47.64 -4.15 -9.17
N GLN A 80 47.51 -2.86 -9.50
CA GLN A 80 46.36 -2.04 -9.11
C GLN A 80 45.03 -2.60 -9.66
N GLY A 81 45.02 -3.13 -10.89
CA GLY A 81 43.85 -3.80 -11.46
C GLY A 81 43.50 -5.12 -10.76
N LYS A 82 44.47 -5.83 -10.18
CA LYS A 82 44.21 -7.01 -9.35
C LYS A 82 43.59 -6.62 -8.00
N ASP A 83 44.04 -5.52 -7.41
CA ASP A 83 43.50 -5.03 -6.13
C ASP A 83 42.04 -4.57 -6.29
N LEU A 84 41.72 -3.81 -7.34
CA LEU A 84 40.35 -3.41 -7.68
C LEU A 84 39.43 -4.61 -7.94
N LYS A 85 39.94 -5.63 -8.64
CA LYS A 85 39.18 -6.88 -8.89
C LYS A 85 38.91 -7.67 -7.61
N CYS A 86 39.84 -7.60 -6.65
CA CYS A 86 39.66 -8.18 -5.31
C CYS A 86 38.60 -7.41 -4.50
N GLU A 87 38.53 -6.08 -4.62
CA GLU A 87 37.48 -5.27 -3.99
C GLU A 87 36.10 -5.47 -4.61
N GLU A 88 35.98 -5.55 -5.94
CA GLU A 88 34.72 -5.91 -6.61
C GLU A 88 34.20 -7.29 -6.15
N ALA A 89 35.09 -8.27 -6.00
CA ALA A 89 34.73 -9.59 -5.50
C ALA A 89 34.19 -9.54 -4.06
N LYS A 90 34.73 -8.65 -3.21
CA LYS A 90 34.23 -8.41 -1.83
C LYS A 90 32.86 -7.74 -1.84
N ASN A 91 32.60 -6.81 -2.76
CA ASN A 91 31.33 -6.09 -2.87
C ASN A 91 30.20 -6.91 -3.53
N THR A 92 30.55 -7.95 -4.31
CA THR A 92 29.57 -8.84 -4.96
C THR A 92 28.70 -9.61 -3.94
N GLN A 93 29.24 -9.97 -2.78
CA GLN A 93 28.55 -10.76 -1.76
C GLN A 93 27.45 -9.98 -1.00
N PRO A 94 27.70 -8.75 -0.48
CA PRO A 94 26.65 -7.93 0.11
C PRO A 94 25.58 -7.49 -0.91
N GLU A 95 25.93 -7.28 -2.18
CA GLU A 95 24.96 -6.99 -3.24
C GLU A 95 23.98 -8.14 -3.46
N LYS A 96 24.47 -9.38 -3.60
CA LYS A 96 23.63 -10.59 -3.69
C LYS A 96 22.75 -10.78 -2.45
N GLN A 97 23.24 -10.40 -1.27
CA GLN A 97 22.46 -10.46 -0.04
C GLN A 97 21.36 -9.39 -0.01
N ASN A 98 21.65 -8.17 -0.48
CA ASN A 98 20.66 -7.10 -0.61
C ASN A 98 19.59 -7.44 -1.66
N GLU A 99 19.96 -8.02 -2.79
CA GLU A 99 19.01 -8.48 -3.81
C GLU A 99 18.03 -9.52 -3.25
N LYS A 100 18.53 -10.49 -2.49
CA LYS A 100 17.68 -11.47 -1.77
C LYS A 100 16.75 -10.80 -0.76
N ARG A 101 17.22 -9.75 -0.06
CA ARG A 101 16.37 -8.98 0.87
C ARG A 101 15.28 -8.22 0.13
N ILE A 102 15.61 -7.53 -0.96
CA ILE A 102 14.65 -6.79 -1.79
C ILE A 102 13.57 -7.74 -2.31
N ARG A 103 13.97 -8.88 -2.90
CA ARG A 103 13.02 -9.89 -3.37
C ARG A 103 12.08 -10.38 -2.26
N LYS A 104 12.61 -10.62 -1.05
CA LYS A 104 11.79 -10.99 0.10
C LYS A 104 10.77 -9.89 0.47
N TYR A 105 11.15 -8.62 0.40
CA TYR A 105 10.23 -7.50 0.64
C TYR A 105 9.18 -7.39 -0.46
N GLU A 106 9.54 -7.53 -1.73
CA GLU A 106 8.59 -7.54 -2.85
C GLU A 106 7.54 -8.64 -2.70
N ASP A 107 7.97 -9.86 -2.36
CA ASP A 107 7.07 -10.99 -2.14
C ASP A 107 6.17 -10.77 -0.91
N SER A 108 6.72 -10.16 0.15
CA SER A 108 5.95 -9.77 1.34
C SER A 108 4.88 -8.72 1.00
N VAL A 109 5.26 -7.69 0.23
CA VAL A 109 4.33 -6.64 -0.22
C VAL A 109 3.24 -7.25 -1.12
N ARG A 110 3.60 -8.17 -2.03
CA ARG A 110 2.64 -8.88 -2.87
C ARG A 110 1.66 -9.70 -2.03
N SER A 111 2.16 -10.49 -1.08
CA SER A 111 1.32 -11.28 -0.17
C SER A 111 0.39 -10.41 0.67
N LEU A 112 0.86 -9.27 1.18
CA LEU A 112 0.02 -8.31 1.91
C LEU A 112 -1.06 -7.73 1.00
N TRP A 113 -0.72 -7.30 -0.22
CA TRP A 113 -1.68 -6.80 -1.19
C TRP A 113 -2.74 -7.83 -1.57
N ASP A 114 -2.34 -9.08 -1.74
CA ASP A 114 -3.27 -10.18 -2.00
C ASP A 114 -4.17 -10.42 -0.80
N SER A 115 -3.63 -10.36 0.42
CA SER A 115 -4.40 -10.39 1.67
C SER A 115 -5.32 -9.18 1.83
N PHE A 116 -5.06 -8.02 1.24
CA PHE A 116 -6.01 -6.90 1.26
C PHE A 116 -7.11 -7.05 0.20
N LYS A 117 -6.80 -7.69 -0.93
CA LYS A 117 -7.72 -7.88 -2.06
C LYS A 117 -8.50 -9.18 -2.00
N HIS A 118 -8.15 -10.10 -1.09
CA HIS A 118 -8.78 -11.42 -1.01
C HIS A 118 -10.29 -11.36 -0.76
N THR A 119 -10.82 -10.26 -0.22
CA THR A 119 -12.26 -10.01 -0.03
C THR A 119 -12.93 -9.20 -1.15
N ASN A 120 -12.16 -8.66 -2.11
CA ASN A 120 -12.69 -7.78 -3.15
C ASN A 120 -13.15 -8.56 -4.39
N ILE A 121 -14.34 -8.25 -4.91
CA ILE A 121 -14.89 -8.72 -6.19
C ILE A 121 -14.81 -7.58 -7.21
N ARG A 122 -14.51 -7.90 -8.47
CA ARG A 122 -14.42 -6.90 -9.55
C ARG A 122 -15.48 -7.16 -10.61
N ILE A 123 -16.40 -6.21 -10.77
CA ILE A 123 -17.45 -6.30 -11.79
C ILE A 123 -17.08 -5.45 -13.00
N ILE A 124 -17.19 -6.04 -14.19
CA ILE A 124 -16.84 -5.44 -15.48
C ILE A 124 -18.06 -5.46 -16.40
N GLY A 125 -18.26 -4.37 -17.15
CA GLY A 125 -19.30 -4.27 -18.18
C GLY A 125 -20.61 -3.63 -17.72
N VAL A 126 -20.70 -3.19 -16.46
CA VAL A 126 -21.89 -2.50 -15.97
C VAL A 126 -21.94 -1.07 -16.51
N PRO A 127 -23.00 -0.66 -17.22
CA PRO A 127 -23.12 0.70 -17.77
C PRO A 127 -23.05 1.78 -16.68
N GLU A 128 -22.64 2.98 -17.08
CA GLU A 128 -22.62 4.16 -16.20
C GLU A 128 -23.93 4.93 -16.37
N ASP A 129 -24.94 4.60 -15.54
CA ASP A 129 -26.21 5.31 -15.45
C ASP A 129 -26.15 6.43 -14.38
N GLU A 130 -27.15 7.31 -14.36
CA GLU A 130 -27.27 8.43 -13.39
C GLU A 130 -27.31 7.99 -11.92
N ARG A 131 -27.56 6.69 -11.64
CA ARG A 131 -27.51 6.09 -10.30
C ARG A 131 -26.08 5.76 -9.84
N GLU A 132 -25.10 6.63 -10.13
CA GLU A 132 -23.72 6.44 -9.68
C GLU A 132 -23.61 6.34 -8.14
N GLN A 133 -24.63 6.79 -7.41
CA GLN A 133 -24.65 6.89 -5.95
C GLN A 133 -24.98 5.56 -5.24
N ASP A 134 -25.75 4.66 -5.87
CA ASP A 134 -26.29 3.46 -5.21
C ASP A 134 -25.64 2.15 -5.72
N ILE A 135 -24.31 2.08 -5.63
CA ILE A 135 -23.53 0.92 -6.10
C ILE A 135 -23.83 -0.34 -5.26
N GLU A 136 -24.23 -0.17 -4.01
CA GLU A 136 -24.66 -1.26 -3.12
C GLU A 136 -25.94 -1.93 -3.63
N ASN A 137 -26.97 -1.13 -3.93
CA ASN A 137 -28.23 -1.62 -4.50
C ASN A 137 -28.01 -2.32 -5.85
N LEU A 138 -27.12 -1.78 -6.68
CA LEU A 138 -26.74 -2.38 -7.96
C LEU A 138 -26.15 -3.79 -7.78
N PHE A 139 -25.34 -4.02 -6.75
CA PHE A 139 -24.80 -5.33 -6.47
C PHE A 139 -25.90 -6.32 -6.04
N GLU A 140 -26.83 -5.88 -5.19
CA GLU A 140 -27.99 -6.68 -4.79
C GLU A 140 -28.88 -7.05 -5.99
N GLU A 141 -29.11 -6.12 -6.92
CA GLU A 141 -29.84 -6.37 -8.17
C GLU A 141 -29.16 -7.48 -9.00
N ILE A 142 -27.85 -7.37 -9.22
CA ILE A 142 -27.06 -8.38 -9.96
C ILE A 142 -27.16 -9.74 -9.28
N MET A 143 -27.05 -9.77 -7.94
CA MET A 143 -27.08 -11.00 -7.17
C MET A 143 -28.47 -11.65 -7.17
N THR A 144 -29.53 -10.86 -7.15
CA THR A 144 -30.90 -11.36 -7.20
C THR A 144 -31.24 -11.90 -8.60
N GLU A 145 -30.78 -11.23 -9.66
CA GLU A 145 -30.95 -11.68 -11.05
C GLU A 145 -30.22 -13.00 -11.34
N ASN A 146 -29.02 -13.18 -10.78
CA ASN A 146 -28.14 -14.32 -11.15
C ASN A 146 -28.04 -15.42 -10.08
N PHE A 147 -28.18 -15.10 -8.80
CA PHE A 147 -27.95 -16.07 -7.72
C PHE A 147 -28.98 -15.89 -6.60
N PRO A 148 -30.30 -16.01 -6.89
CA PRO A 148 -31.35 -15.78 -5.90
C PRO A 148 -31.27 -16.73 -4.70
N TYR A 149 -30.64 -17.90 -4.85
CA TYR A 149 -30.40 -18.84 -3.76
C TYR A 149 -29.28 -18.37 -2.82
N LEU A 150 -28.20 -17.77 -3.35
CA LEU A 150 -27.12 -17.23 -2.54
C LEU A 150 -27.56 -16.03 -1.71
N VAL A 151 -28.44 -15.19 -2.27
CA VAL A 151 -29.00 -14.03 -1.56
C VAL A 151 -29.75 -14.45 -0.29
N LYS A 152 -30.41 -15.62 -0.31
CA LYS A 152 -31.15 -16.13 0.85
C LYS A 152 -30.25 -16.78 1.89
N GLU A 153 -29.16 -17.42 1.48
CA GLU A 153 -28.25 -18.14 2.38
C GLU A 153 -27.18 -17.25 3.01
N ILE A 154 -26.66 -16.34 2.21
CA ILE A 154 -25.58 -15.43 2.57
C ILE A 154 -26.26 -14.09 2.65
N ASP A 155 -26.57 -13.63 3.86
CA ASP A 155 -27.01 -12.24 4.09
C ASP A 155 -25.95 -11.32 3.47
N LEU A 156 -26.22 -10.84 2.24
CA LEU A 156 -25.25 -10.25 1.31
C LEU A 156 -24.93 -8.82 1.77
N GLN A 157 -24.30 -8.71 2.93
CA GLN A 157 -23.81 -7.44 3.43
C GLN A 157 -22.56 -7.05 2.65
N VAL A 158 -22.60 -5.89 2.01
CA VAL A 158 -21.43 -5.28 1.37
C VAL A 158 -20.75 -4.36 2.37
N GLN A 159 -19.42 -4.43 2.47
CA GLN A 159 -18.67 -3.51 3.33
C GLN A 159 -18.39 -2.18 2.63
N GLU A 160 -18.09 -2.23 1.33
CA GLU A 160 -17.81 -1.05 0.51
C GLU A 160 -18.08 -1.39 -0.95
N ALA A 161 -18.75 -0.50 -1.67
CA ALA A 161 -18.98 -0.61 -3.10
C ALA A 161 -18.51 0.68 -3.79
N ARG A 162 -17.58 0.57 -4.74
CA ARG A 162 -17.09 1.75 -5.47
C ARG A 162 -16.70 1.48 -6.91
N ARG A 163 -16.88 2.50 -7.77
CA ARG A 163 -16.32 2.52 -9.13
C ARG A 163 -14.85 2.90 -9.07
N THR A 164 -14.02 2.24 -9.87
CA THR A 164 -12.58 2.53 -9.97
C THR A 164 -12.20 2.84 -11.42
N PRO A 165 -11.58 4.00 -11.70
CA PRO A 165 -11.21 5.09 -10.77
C PRO A 165 -12.42 5.88 -10.23
N ASN A 166 -12.29 6.55 -9.07
CA ASN A 166 -13.40 7.30 -8.46
C ASN A 166 -13.96 8.40 -9.37
N LYS A 167 -13.10 9.02 -10.20
CA LYS A 167 -13.52 10.03 -11.18
C LYS A 167 -13.64 9.40 -12.56
N ARG A 168 -14.75 9.69 -13.24
CA ARG A 168 -14.95 9.33 -14.66
C ARG A 168 -14.02 10.17 -15.53
N ASN A 169 -13.33 9.51 -16.47
CA ASN A 169 -12.56 10.21 -17.50
C ASN A 169 -13.48 10.43 -18.72
N PRO A 170 -13.75 11.69 -19.14
CA PRO A 170 -14.61 11.96 -20.29
C PRO A 170 -14.13 11.34 -21.60
N LYS A 171 -12.83 11.03 -21.71
CA LYS A 171 -12.22 10.43 -22.92
C LYS A 171 -12.43 8.92 -23.02
N THR A 172 -12.85 8.25 -21.93
CA THR A 172 -13.03 6.79 -21.93
C THR A 172 -14.48 6.45 -22.22
N THR A 173 -14.71 5.71 -23.31
CA THR A 173 -16.04 5.21 -23.71
C THR A 173 -16.44 3.93 -22.97
N THR A 174 -15.47 3.22 -22.39
CA THR A 174 -15.70 2.00 -21.61
C THR A 174 -16.20 2.32 -20.20
N PRO A 175 -17.22 1.60 -19.69
CA PRO A 175 -17.68 1.78 -18.32
C PRO A 175 -16.59 1.45 -17.29
N ARG A 176 -16.52 2.20 -16.18
CA ARG A 176 -15.59 1.91 -15.09
C ARG A 176 -15.94 0.59 -14.39
N HIS A 177 -14.90 -0.10 -13.94
CA HIS A 177 -15.05 -1.30 -13.14
C HIS A 177 -15.56 -0.97 -11.74
N ILE A 178 -16.35 -1.88 -11.17
CA ILE A 178 -16.81 -1.79 -9.79
C ILE A 178 -15.95 -2.72 -8.94
N ILE A 179 -15.54 -2.24 -7.76
CA ILE A 179 -14.92 -3.04 -6.73
C ILE A 179 -15.91 -3.13 -5.57
N ILE A 180 -16.31 -4.36 -5.24
CA ILE A 180 -17.15 -4.67 -4.09
C ILE A 180 -16.28 -5.35 -3.04
N LYS A 181 -16.26 -4.83 -1.82
CA LYS A 181 -15.55 -5.41 -0.69
C LYS A 181 -16.53 -6.23 0.15
N MET A 182 -16.30 -7.53 0.20
CA MET A 182 -17.09 -8.43 1.04
C MET A 182 -16.56 -8.41 2.49
N PRO A 183 -17.43 -8.54 3.50
CA PRO A 183 -17.02 -8.65 4.90
C PRO A 183 -16.29 -9.97 5.19
N ARG A 184 -16.60 -11.03 4.44
CA ARG A 184 -16.03 -12.36 4.60
C ARG A 184 -15.48 -12.88 3.27
N ALA A 185 -14.24 -13.37 3.28
CA ALA A 185 -13.62 -13.95 2.09
C ALA A 185 -14.31 -15.23 1.59
N LYS A 186 -14.85 -16.03 2.52
CA LYS A 186 -15.61 -17.25 2.19
C LYS A 186 -16.81 -16.97 1.29
N ASP A 187 -17.53 -15.88 1.56
CA ASP A 187 -18.72 -15.51 0.80
C ASP A 187 -18.37 -15.08 -0.63
N LYS A 188 -17.28 -14.31 -0.78
CA LYS A 188 -16.70 -14.02 -2.10
C LYS A 188 -16.34 -15.28 -2.87
N GLU A 189 -15.67 -16.25 -2.23
CA GLU A 189 -15.26 -17.48 -2.92
C GLU A 189 -16.46 -18.30 -3.41
N ARG A 190 -17.52 -18.40 -2.59
CA ARG A 190 -18.78 -19.07 -2.97
C ARG A 190 -19.44 -18.39 -4.16
N LEU A 191 -19.50 -17.05 -4.13
CA LEU A 191 -20.07 -16.25 -5.21
C LEU A 191 -19.28 -16.39 -6.52
N LEU A 192 -17.95 -16.29 -6.47
CA LEU A 192 -17.12 -16.46 -7.66
C LEU A 192 -17.17 -17.89 -8.20
N ARG A 193 -17.35 -18.89 -7.34
CA ARG A 193 -17.56 -20.28 -7.77
C ARG A 193 -18.89 -20.42 -8.51
N ALA A 194 -19.97 -19.92 -7.94
CA ALA A 194 -21.29 -19.91 -8.58
C ALA A 194 -21.28 -19.17 -9.93
N ALA A 195 -20.56 -18.04 -10.01
CA ALA A 195 -20.40 -17.28 -11.26
C ALA A 195 -19.67 -18.09 -12.34
N ARG A 196 -18.62 -18.84 -11.97
CA ARG A 196 -17.90 -19.72 -12.90
C ARG A 196 -18.77 -20.90 -13.35
N GLU A 197 -19.55 -21.49 -12.46
CA GLU A 197 -20.45 -22.61 -12.78
C GLU A 197 -21.56 -22.19 -13.75
N ARG A 198 -22.11 -20.97 -13.58
CA ARG A 198 -23.18 -20.43 -14.44
C ARG A 198 -22.68 -19.99 -15.81
N ASN A 199 -21.40 -19.67 -15.98
CA ASN A 199 -20.74 -19.13 -17.19
C ASN A 199 -21.29 -17.81 -17.78
N SER A 200 -22.55 -17.45 -17.51
CA SER A 200 -23.19 -16.21 -17.96
C SER A 200 -23.81 -15.47 -16.78
N VAL A 201 -23.26 -14.29 -16.50
CA VAL A 201 -23.80 -13.35 -15.50
C VAL A 201 -24.32 -12.12 -16.25
N THR A 202 -25.54 -11.70 -15.96
CA THR A 202 -26.19 -10.57 -16.62
C THR A 202 -26.58 -9.47 -15.65
N TYR A 203 -26.70 -8.24 -16.15
CA TYR A 203 -27.34 -7.13 -15.45
C TYR A 203 -28.32 -6.46 -16.39
N LYS A 204 -29.62 -6.51 -16.08
CA LYS A 204 -30.68 -5.98 -16.97
C LYS A 204 -30.57 -6.54 -18.39
N GLY A 205 -30.20 -7.81 -18.51
CA GLY A 205 -29.98 -8.49 -19.80
C GLY A 205 -28.64 -8.19 -20.50
N ILE A 206 -27.80 -7.30 -19.95
CA ILE A 206 -26.44 -7.04 -20.47
C ILE A 206 -25.46 -8.03 -19.85
N PRO A 207 -24.62 -8.74 -20.64
CA PRO A 207 -23.63 -9.65 -20.08
C PRO A 207 -22.53 -8.89 -19.33
N ILE A 208 -22.22 -9.34 -18.12
CA ILE A 208 -21.20 -8.78 -17.24
C ILE A 208 -20.21 -9.87 -16.79
N ARG A 209 -19.07 -9.44 -16.24
CA ARG A 209 -18.03 -10.35 -15.72
C ARG A 209 -17.71 -10.03 -14.27
N LEU A 210 -17.52 -11.07 -13.47
CA LEU A 210 -17.17 -11.05 -12.04
C LEU A 210 -15.77 -11.62 -11.80
#